data_AF-A0A3D0YPN9-F1
#
_entry.id   AF-A0A3D0YPN9-F1
#
_cell.length_a   1.000
_cell.length_b   1.000
_cell.length_c   1.000
_cell.angle_alpha   90.00
_cell.angle_beta   90.00
_cell.angle_gamma   90.00
#
_symmetry.space_group_name_H-M   'P 1'
#
loop_
_entity.id
_entity.type
_entity.pdbx_description
1 polymer ?
#
loop_
_entity_poly.entity_id
_entity_poly.type
_entity_poly.pdbx_seq_one_letter_code
_entity_poly.pdbx_strand_id
1 'polypeptide(L)'
;MEKVIKKRLRSGQIGFGAEVSESPTGEELFGQINTQDFIDFGFEAEFIGRLPVRVVCEKLESKDFVNIMKNSEGSLLRQYEREFAAYGIQAKFEDSAIECIATLAELENTGARALMTVCEGLLRDFKFELPGTAVSELSIDADLIKKRDEVLAKYRELGKRVDVAKAREEADLYAREFQEKHSIKICFSDEAVTLLGEEAAEKTRSVLQLCQQRFKDYQFGLKLIEKNTGVGEFDLEKEAVLDADKFLSERVVQSYNTATETAQANSSSGDEGE
;
A
#
# COMPACT_ATOMS: atom_id res chain seq x y z
N MET A 1 -16.46 -23.21 -30.32
CA MET A 1 -16.18 -22.70 -31.67
C MET A 1 -15.21 -23.58 -32.45
N GLU A 2 -13.98 -23.81 -31.98
CA GLU A 2 -12.96 -24.60 -32.72
C GLU A 2 -13.45 -25.96 -33.26
N LYS A 3 -14.22 -26.71 -32.47
CA LYS A 3 -14.77 -28.01 -32.87
C LYS A 3 -15.68 -27.91 -34.10
N VAL A 4 -16.43 -26.81 -34.23
CA VAL A 4 -17.34 -26.54 -35.35
C VAL A 4 -16.53 -26.29 -36.62
N ILE A 5 -15.51 -25.42 -36.53
CA ILE A 5 -14.62 -25.09 -37.64
C ILE A 5 -13.86 -26.34 -38.12
N LYS A 6 -13.29 -27.13 -37.19
CA LYS A 6 -12.59 -28.40 -37.51
C LYS A 6 -13.51 -29.41 -38.18
N LYS A 7 -14.78 -29.51 -37.73
CA LYS A 7 -15.77 -30.41 -38.34
C LYS A 7 -16.04 -30.02 -39.79
N ARG A 8 -16.23 -28.72 -40.07
CA ARG A 8 -16.45 -28.19 -41.42
C ARG A 8 -15.25 -28.44 -42.34
N LEU A 9 -14.03 -28.15 -41.88
CA LEU A 9 -12.82 -28.36 -42.67
C LEU A 9 -12.59 -29.85 -43.00
N ARG A 10 -12.87 -30.75 -42.05
CA ARG A 10 -12.77 -32.21 -42.26
C ARG A 10 -13.85 -32.77 -43.17
N SER A 11 -15.07 -32.21 -43.16
CA SER A 11 -16.15 -32.68 -44.04
C SER A 11 -15.87 -32.43 -45.53
N GLY A 12 -14.93 -31.55 -45.89
CA GLY A 12 -14.51 -31.32 -47.27
C GLY A 12 -13.51 -32.34 -47.84
N GLN A 13 -12.96 -33.25 -47.02
CA GLN A 13 -11.86 -34.17 -47.40
C GLN A 13 -12.31 -35.60 -47.74
N ILE A 14 -13.60 -35.91 -47.87
CA ILE A 14 -14.06 -37.28 -48.20
C ILE A 14 -14.02 -37.49 -49.73
N GLY A 15 -12.92 -38.08 -50.24
CA GLY A 15 -12.77 -38.49 -51.64
C GLY A 15 -11.48 -39.29 -51.89
N PHE A 16 -11.48 -40.19 -52.88
CA PHE A 16 -10.41 -41.17 -53.21
C PHE A 16 -9.05 -40.59 -53.67
N GLY A 17 -8.79 -39.31 -53.41
CA GLY A 17 -7.53 -38.62 -53.69
C GLY A 17 -7.32 -37.37 -52.83
N ALA A 18 -8.01 -37.25 -51.69
CA ALA A 18 -7.84 -36.10 -50.81
C ALA A 18 -6.48 -36.16 -50.11
N GLU A 19 -5.62 -35.19 -50.39
CA GLU A 19 -4.39 -34.97 -49.63
C GLU A 19 -4.77 -34.69 -48.17
N VAL A 20 -4.19 -35.48 -47.26
CA VAL A 20 -4.28 -35.24 -45.82
C VAL A 20 -3.38 -34.05 -45.50
N SER A 21 -3.87 -32.84 -45.73
CA SER A 21 -3.20 -31.63 -45.25
C SER A 21 -3.25 -31.60 -43.73
N GLU A 22 -2.16 -31.16 -43.09
CA GLU A 22 -2.12 -30.94 -41.64
C GLU A 22 -3.29 -30.03 -41.21
N SER A 23 -3.96 -30.40 -40.12
CA SER A 23 -5.10 -29.63 -39.63
C SER A 23 -4.61 -28.32 -39.01
N PRO A 24 -5.07 -27.13 -39.46
CA PRO A 24 -4.66 -25.87 -38.87
C PRO A 24 -4.97 -25.84 -37.37
N THR A 25 -4.06 -25.27 -36.58
CA THR A 25 -4.14 -25.23 -35.11
C THR A 25 -4.32 -23.81 -34.59
N GLY A 26 -5.04 -23.67 -33.48
CA GLY A 26 -5.23 -22.39 -32.78
C GLY A 26 -5.68 -21.24 -33.67
N GLU A 27 -4.79 -20.29 -33.88
CA GLU A 27 -5.02 -19.00 -34.55
C GLU A 27 -5.33 -19.14 -36.03
N GLU A 28 -4.62 -20.03 -36.73
CA GLU A 28 -4.85 -20.32 -38.15
C GLU A 28 -6.26 -20.88 -38.39
N LEU A 29 -6.78 -21.62 -37.41
CA LEU A 29 -8.14 -22.16 -37.46
C LEU A 29 -9.18 -21.05 -37.32
N PHE A 30 -8.97 -20.11 -36.39
CA PHE A 30 -9.87 -18.97 -36.21
C PHE A 30 -9.79 -17.97 -37.37
N GLY A 31 -8.65 -17.86 -38.05
CA GLY A 31 -8.53 -17.06 -39.29
C GLY A 31 -9.43 -17.57 -40.42
N GLN A 32 -9.80 -18.85 -40.42
CA GLN A 32 -10.67 -19.46 -41.42
C GLN A 32 -12.17 -19.45 -41.03
N ILE A 33 -12.54 -18.72 -39.98
CA ILE A 33 -13.91 -18.70 -39.48
C ILE A 33 -14.89 -18.08 -40.49
N ASN A 34 -16.04 -18.70 -40.70
CA ASN A 34 -17.09 -18.19 -41.58
C ASN A 34 -18.39 -17.95 -40.80
N THR A 35 -19.38 -17.32 -41.46
CA THR A 35 -20.68 -17.03 -40.83
C THR A 35 -21.42 -18.30 -40.42
N GLN A 36 -21.31 -19.37 -41.22
CA GLN A 36 -21.98 -20.64 -40.94
C GLN A 36 -21.49 -21.26 -39.62
N ASP A 37 -20.20 -21.12 -39.30
CA ASP A 37 -19.67 -21.64 -38.03
C ASP A 37 -20.33 -20.98 -36.82
N PHE A 38 -20.66 -19.67 -36.91
CA PHE A 38 -21.31 -18.96 -35.81
C PHE A 38 -22.76 -19.43 -35.65
N ILE A 39 -23.45 -19.66 -36.76
CA ILE A 39 -24.82 -20.18 -36.77
C ILE A 39 -24.84 -21.60 -36.17
N ASP A 40 -23.94 -22.47 -36.62
CA ASP A 40 -23.79 -23.84 -36.13
C ASP A 40 -23.35 -23.88 -34.65
N PHE A 41 -22.67 -22.84 -34.17
CA PHE A 41 -22.30 -22.67 -32.77
C PHE A 41 -23.48 -22.14 -31.91
N GLY A 42 -24.53 -21.60 -32.52
CA GLY A 42 -25.78 -21.19 -31.85
C GLY A 42 -26.13 -19.71 -31.96
N PHE A 43 -25.41 -18.91 -32.75
CA PHE A 43 -25.80 -17.52 -32.99
C PHE A 43 -26.90 -17.38 -34.04
N GLU A 44 -27.78 -16.40 -33.88
CA GLU A 44 -28.79 -16.07 -34.89
C GLU A 44 -28.17 -15.42 -36.13
N ALA A 45 -28.65 -15.80 -37.31
CA ALA A 45 -28.12 -15.31 -38.59
C ALA A 45 -28.28 -13.79 -38.75
N GLU A 46 -29.40 -13.22 -38.29
CA GLU A 46 -29.63 -11.78 -38.31
C GLU A 46 -28.63 -11.01 -37.43
N PHE A 47 -28.28 -11.59 -36.28
CA PHE A 47 -27.33 -10.99 -35.34
C PHE A 47 -25.91 -10.98 -35.92
N ILE A 48 -25.42 -12.11 -36.42
CA ILE A 48 -24.08 -12.19 -37.03
C ILE A 48 -24.02 -11.37 -38.33
N GLY A 49 -25.13 -11.26 -39.07
CA GLY A 49 -25.22 -10.40 -40.25
C GLY A 49 -24.97 -8.91 -39.96
N ARG A 50 -25.21 -8.46 -38.72
CA ARG A 50 -24.94 -7.07 -38.27
C ARG A 50 -23.49 -6.86 -37.79
N LEU A 51 -22.65 -7.91 -37.79
CA LEU A 51 -21.24 -7.86 -37.36
C LEU A 51 -20.31 -8.15 -38.56
N PRO A 52 -20.12 -7.17 -39.46
CA PRO A 52 -19.35 -7.38 -40.71
C PRO A 52 -17.84 -7.45 -40.48
N VAL A 53 -17.33 -6.87 -39.40
CA VAL A 53 -15.91 -6.85 -39.06
C VAL A 53 -15.63 -7.92 -38.00
N ARG A 54 -14.63 -8.75 -38.26
CA ARG A 54 -14.18 -9.82 -37.37
C ARG A 54 -12.68 -9.68 -37.17
N VAL A 55 -12.26 -9.79 -35.92
CA VAL A 55 -10.85 -9.76 -35.54
C VAL A 55 -10.57 -11.00 -34.70
N VAL A 56 -9.47 -11.68 -35.01
CA VAL A 56 -8.97 -12.80 -34.23
C VAL A 56 -7.84 -12.24 -33.36
N CYS A 57 -7.95 -12.42 -32.05
CA CYS A 57 -6.89 -12.05 -31.12
C CYS A 57 -5.95 -13.25 -30.93
N GLU A 58 -4.65 -12.99 -31.04
CA GLU A 58 -3.60 -13.97 -30.79
C GLU A 58 -3.49 -14.27 -29.30
N LYS A 59 -2.97 -15.47 -28.97
CA LYS A 59 -2.69 -15.83 -27.59
C LYS A 59 -1.48 -15.03 -27.11
N LEU A 60 -1.57 -14.45 -25.91
CA LEU A 60 -0.44 -13.77 -25.31
C LEU A 60 0.61 -14.78 -24.83
N GLU A 61 1.86 -14.55 -25.24
CA GLU A 61 3.05 -15.26 -24.77
C GLU A 61 3.80 -14.39 -23.73
N SER A 62 4.73 -14.99 -22.99
CA SER A 62 5.58 -14.28 -22.02
C SER A 62 6.19 -12.98 -22.57
N LYS A 63 6.66 -12.97 -23.82
CA LYS A 63 7.21 -11.77 -24.47
C LYS A 63 6.20 -10.62 -24.57
N ASP A 64 4.93 -10.94 -24.81
CA ASP A 64 3.85 -9.96 -24.95
C ASP A 64 3.49 -9.37 -23.59
N PHE A 65 3.49 -10.20 -22.55
CA PHE A 65 3.30 -9.76 -21.17
C PHE A 65 4.42 -8.81 -20.70
N VAL A 66 5.68 -9.11 -21.02
CA VAL A 66 6.81 -8.19 -20.75
C VAL A 66 6.59 -6.86 -21.47
N ASN A 67 6.20 -6.90 -22.75
CA ASN A 67 5.93 -5.70 -23.54
C ASN A 67 4.78 -4.87 -22.95
N ILE A 68 3.68 -5.51 -22.55
CA ILE A 68 2.54 -4.87 -21.89
C ILE A 68 2.97 -4.19 -20.58
N MET A 69 3.80 -4.86 -19.78
CA MET A 69 4.30 -4.31 -18.51
C MET A 69 5.25 -3.12 -18.70
N LYS A 70 6.07 -3.10 -19.75
CA LYS A 70 7.06 -2.02 -19.96
C LYS A 70 6.53 -0.83 -20.75
N ASN A 71 5.71 -1.08 -21.78
CA ASN A 71 5.41 -0.08 -22.81
C ASN A 71 3.97 0.44 -22.80
N SER A 72 3.08 -0.15 -21.99
CA SER A 72 1.71 0.36 -21.86
C SER A 72 1.68 1.69 -21.10
N GLU A 73 0.93 2.68 -21.61
CA GLU A 73 0.75 3.99 -20.94
C GLU A 73 0.23 3.85 -19.51
N GLY A 74 -0.61 2.84 -19.28
CA GLY A 74 -1.16 2.46 -17.98
C GLY A 74 -0.49 1.22 -17.39
N SER A 75 0.81 1.00 -17.63
CA SER A 75 1.52 -0.21 -17.22
C SER A 75 1.25 -0.57 -15.75
N LEU A 76 1.02 -1.86 -15.49
CA LEU A 76 0.79 -2.37 -14.15
C LEU A 76 1.93 -2.02 -13.19
N LEU A 77 3.18 -2.03 -13.67
CA LEU A 77 4.37 -1.69 -12.88
C LEU A 77 4.25 -0.29 -12.27
N ARG A 78 3.99 0.73 -13.09
CA ARG A 78 3.76 2.12 -12.62
C ARG A 78 2.58 2.27 -11.66
N GLN A 79 1.58 1.39 -11.73
CA GLN A 79 0.47 1.40 -10.77
C GLN A 79 0.98 0.94 -9.39
N TYR A 80 1.69 -0.20 -9.33
CA TYR A 80 2.29 -0.70 -8.09
C TYR A 80 3.35 0.24 -7.52
N GLU A 81 4.20 0.83 -8.36
CA GLU A 81 5.18 1.84 -7.93
C GLU A 81 4.50 3.03 -7.24
N ARG A 82 3.38 3.52 -7.80
CA ARG A 82 2.60 4.62 -7.20
C ARG A 82 1.89 4.20 -5.92
N GLU A 83 1.37 2.98 -5.85
CA GLU A 83 0.75 2.44 -4.64
C GLU A 83 1.75 2.34 -3.49
N PHE A 84 2.95 1.82 -3.73
CA PHE A 84 4.01 1.80 -2.71
C PHE A 84 4.52 3.20 -2.36
N ALA A 85 4.64 4.10 -3.35
CA ALA A 85 5.04 5.48 -3.11
C ALA A 85 4.06 6.24 -2.21
N ALA A 86 2.76 5.91 -2.25
CA ALA A 86 1.77 6.48 -1.34
C ALA A 86 2.03 6.13 0.14
N TYR A 87 2.79 5.05 0.40
CA TYR A 87 3.27 4.67 1.73
C TYR A 87 4.70 5.15 2.03
N GLY A 88 5.30 5.95 1.15
CA GLY A 88 6.68 6.42 1.26
C GLY A 88 7.73 5.36 0.89
N ILE A 89 7.35 4.32 0.14
CA ILE A 89 8.22 3.22 -0.26
C ILE A 89 8.51 3.31 -1.76
N GLN A 90 9.78 3.38 -2.14
CA GLN A 90 10.20 3.29 -3.54
C GLN A 90 10.27 1.81 -3.96
N ALA A 91 9.25 1.34 -4.70
CA ALA A 91 9.32 0.02 -5.33
C ALA A 91 10.09 0.08 -6.66
N LYS A 92 11.01 -0.85 -6.87
CA LYS A 92 11.78 -0.99 -8.13
C LYS A 92 11.62 -2.38 -8.69
N PHE A 93 11.05 -2.48 -9.88
CA PHE A 93 10.94 -3.74 -10.61
C PHE A 93 12.18 -3.97 -11.46
N GLU A 94 12.90 -5.05 -11.19
CA GLU A 94 13.99 -5.50 -12.04
C GLU A 94 13.48 -6.30 -13.23
N ASP A 95 14.24 -6.31 -14.33
CA ASP A 95 13.91 -7.09 -15.52
C ASP A 95 13.72 -8.59 -15.22
N SER A 96 14.50 -9.11 -14.26
CA SER A 96 14.39 -10.49 -13.79
C SER A 96 13.02 -10.81 -13.18
N ALA A 97 12.43 -9.85 -12.46
CA ALA A 97 11.09 -10.00 -11.92
C ALA A 97 10.02 -9.92 -13.00
N ILE A 98 10.17 -8.99 -13.95
CA ILE A 98 9.21 -8.79 -15.04
C ILE A 98 9.10 -10.07 -15.87
N GLU A 99 10.21 -10.72 -16.20
CA GLU A 99 10.22 -12.00 -16.92
C GLU A 99 9.55 -13.14 -16.13
N CYS A 100 9.79 -13.22 -14.82
CA CYS A 100 9.15 -14.21 -13.97
C CYS A 100 7.62 -13.97 -13.89
N ILE A 101 7.18 -12.73 -13.70
CA ILE A 101 5.75 -12.36 -13.68
C ILE A 101 5.09 -12.72 -15.01
N ALA A 102 5.74 -12.41 -16.14
CA ALA A 102 5.24 -12.74 -17.47
C ALA A 102 5.05 -14.26 -17.66
N THR A 103 6.03 -15.06 -17.22
CA THR A 103 5.96 -16.52 -17.28
C THR A 103 4.82 -17.07 -16.42
N LEU A 104 4.63 -16.54 -15.21
CA LEU A 104 3.51 -16.91 -14.35
C LEU A 104 2.17 -16.53 -14.95
N ALA A 105 2.06 -15.35 -15.55
CA ALA A 105 0.83 -14.85 -16.17
C ALA A 105 0.42 -15.67 -17.40
N GLU A 106 1.39 -16.18 -18.17
CA GLU A 106 1.12 -17.08 -19.30
C GLU A 106 0.46 -18.40 -18.83
N LEU A 107 0.89 -18.94 -17.69
CA LEU A 107 0.34 -20.17 -17.11
C LEU A 107 -1.12 -20.01 -16.64
N GLU A 108 -1.52 -18.82 -16.22
CA GLU A 108 -2.89 -18.52 -15.78
C GLU A 108 -3.93 -18.59 -16.92
N ASN A 109 -3.51 -18.48 -18.19
CA ASN A 109 -4.37 -18.58 -19.38
C ASN A 109 -5.63 -17.67 -19.37
N THR A 110 -5.58 -16.53 -18.67
CA THR A 110 -6.68 -15.53 -18.60
C THR A 110 -6.38 -14.23 -19.36
N GLY A 111 -5.33 -14.22 -20.19
CA GLY A 111 -4.89 -13.05 -20.96
C GLY A 111 -4.23 -11.98 -20.07
N ALA A 112 -4.21 -10.71 -20.52
CA ALA A 112 -3.53 -9.60 -19.83
C ALA A 112 -3.99 -9.39 -18.37
N ARG A 113 -5.21 -9.82 -18.02
CA ARG A 113 -5.75 -9.78 -16.65
C ARG A 113 -4.94 -10.63 -15.67
N ALA A 114 -4.27 -11.68 -16.16
CA ALA A 114 -3.42 -12.54 -15.37
C ALA A 114 -2.31 -11.76 -14.65
N LEU A 115 -1.75 -10.73 -15.30
CA LEU A 115 -0.71 -9.88 -14.70
C LEU A 115 -1.15 -9.28 -13.36
N MET A 116 -2.39 -8.80 -13.29
CA MET A 116 -2.92 -8.20 -12.07
C MET A 116 -3.08 -9.24 -10.96
N THR A 117 -3.60 -10.43 -11.29
CA THR A 117 -3.76 -11.54 -10.35
C THR A 117 -2.41 -12.00 -9.80
N VAL A 118 -1.41 -12.17 -10.67
CA VAL A 118 -0.06 -12.60 -10.29
C VAL A 118 0.60 -11.56 -9.39
N CYS A 119 0.64 -10.29 -9.81
CA CYS A 119 1.25 -9.23 -9.00
C CYS A 119 0.56 -9.07 -7.64
N GLU A 120 -0.77 -9.17 -7.59
CA GLU A 120 -1.51 -9.03 -6.34
C GLU A 120 -1.22 -10.20 -5.40
N GLY A 121 -1.10 -11.43 -5.92
CA GLY A 121 -0.70 -12.59 -5.11
C GLY A 121 0.74 -12.52 -4.59
N LEU A 122 1.64 -11.87 -5.34
CA LEU A 122 3.04 -11.71 -4.97
C LEU A 122 3.26 -10.58 -3.97
N LEU A 123 2.58 -9.45 -4.15
CA LEU A 123 2.90 -8.19 -3.46
C LEU A 123 1.91 -7.83 -2.34
N ARG A 124 0.76 -8.52 -2.21
CA ARG A 124 -0.24 -8.24 -1.16
C ARG A 124 0.37 -8.16 0.24
N ASP A 125 1.16 -9.15 0.61
CA ASP A 125 1.71 -9.23 1.97
C ASP A 125 2.74 -8.13 2.21
N PHE A 126 3.53 -7.76 1.20
CA PHE A 126 4.44 -6.61 1.27
C PHE A 126 3.68 -5.29 1.42
N LYS A 127 2.55 -5.11 0.71
CA LYS A 127 1.67 -3.95 0.88
C LYS A 127 1.05 -3.88 2.28
N PHE A 128 0.88 -5.00 2.97
CA PHE A 128 0.34 -5.03 4.33
C PHE A 128 1.43 -4.78 5.39
N GLU A 129 2.60 -5.38 5.21
CA GLU A 129 3.66 -5.42 6.23
C GLU A 129 4.63 -4.24 6.19
N LEU A 130 4.89 -3.68 5.01
CA LEU A 130 5.87 -2.59 4.86
C LEU A 130 5.37 -1.22 5.32
N PRO A 131 4.09 -0.82 5.13
CA PRO A 131 3.63 0.48 5.60
C PRO A 131 3.84 0.67 7.10
N GLY A 132 4.37 1.82 7.49
CA GLY A 132 4.70 2.12 8.90
C GLY A 132 6.04 1.57 9.39
N THR A 133 6.77 0.79 8.57
CA THR A 133 8.14 0.35 8.89
C THR A 133 9.19 1.37 8.46
N ALA A 134 10.45 1.15 8.84
CA ALA A 134 11.60 1.94 8.40
C ALA A 134 11.98 1.70 6.92
N VAL A 135 11.35 0.75 6.23
CA VAL A 135 11.70 0.40 4.86
C VAL A 135 11.26 1.51 3.91
N SER A 136 12.22 2.13 3.22
CA SER A 136 11.98 3.19 2.23
C SER A 136 12.13 2.70 0.78
N GLU A 137 12.66 1.50 0.57
CA GLU A 137 12.90 0.93 -0.76
C GLU A 137 12.56 -0.57 -0.77
N LEU A 138 11.89 -1.01 -1.83
CA LEU A 138 11.56 -2.41 -2.10
C LEU A 138 12.10 -2.79 -3.48
N SER A 139 13.17 -3.59 -3.54
CA SER A 139 13.60 -4.21 -4.80
C SER A 139 12.78 -5.46 -5.08
N ILE A 140 12.23 -5.53 -6.28
CA ILE A 140 11.40 -6.63 -6.77
C ILE A 140 12.18 -7.31 -7.90
N ASP A 141 12.82 -8.42 -7.56
CA ASP A 141 13.65 -9.25 -8.44
C ASP A 141 13.09 -10.68 -8.56
N ALA A 142 13.79 -11.54 -9.31
CA ALA A 142 13.40 -12.94 -9.44
C ALA A 142 13.47 -13.71 -8.10
N ASP A 143 14.30 -13.29 -7.15
CA ASP A 143 14.44 -13.94 -5.84
C ASP A 143 13.23 -13.64 -4.95
N LEU A 144 12.72 -12.41 -4.95
CA LEU A 144 11.46 -12.04 -4.29
C LEU A 144 10.31 -12.90 -4.81
N ILE A 145 10.25 -13.14 -6.11
CA ILE A 145 9.17 -13.96 -6.70
C ILE A 145 9.30 -15.43 -6.27
N LYS A 146 10.51 -16.00 -6.34
CA LYS A 146 10.75 -17.42 -6.05
C LYS A 146 10.74 -17.75 -4.55
N LYS A 147 11.20 -16.83 -3.72
CA LYS A 147 11.41 -16.98 -2.27
C LYS A 147 10.66 -15.90 -1.50
N ARG A 148 9.43 -15.64 -1.91
CA ARG A 148 8.55 -14.59 -1.37
C ARG A 148 8.55 -14.54 0.16
N ASP A 149 8.32 -15.69 0.79
CA ASP A 149 8.16 -15.75 2.25
C ASP A 149 9.47 -15.48 2.99
N GLU A 150 10.62 -15.94 2.46
CA GLU A 150 11.94 -15.65 3.02
C GLU A 150 12.29 -14.17 2.90
N VAL A 151 12.00 -13.56 1.75
CA VAL A 151 12.27 -12.14 1.50
C VAL A 151 11.36 -11.27 2.38
N LEU A 152 10.08 -11.62 2.50
CA LEU A 152 9.15 -10.94 3.40
C LEU A 152 9.62 -11.01 4.85
N ALA A 153 10.10 -12.18 5.31
CA ALA A 153 10.67 -12.32 6.65
C ALA A 153 11.89 -11.41 6.86
N LYS A 154 12.77 -11.26 5.86
CA LYS A 154 13.89 -10.30 5.93
C LYS A 154 13.40 -8.87 6.08
N TYR A 155 12.40 -8.45 5.31
CA TYR A 155 11.84 -7.10 5.42
C TYR A 155 11.12 -6.87 6.75
N ARG A 156 10.47 -7.89 7.32
CA ARG A 156 9.92 -7.82 8.68
C ARG A 156 11.03 -7.62 9.72
N GLU A 157 12.14 -8.34 9.62
CA GLU A 157 13.29 -8.15 10.51
C GLU A 157 13.98 -6.79 10.32
N LEU A 158 14.08 -6.31 9.08
CA LEU A 158 14.57 -4.96 8.78
C LEU A 158 13.67 -3.88 9.37
N GLY A 159 12.34 -4.06 9.29
CA GLY A 159 11.33 -3.16 9.83
C GLY A 159 11.23 -3.14 11.36
N LYS A 160 11.79 -4.16 12.06
CA LYS A 160 11.86 -4.22 13.53
C LYS A 160 12.93 -3.31 14.13
N ARG A 161 13.89 -2.84 13.34
CA ARG A 161 14.79 -1.77 13.80
C ARG A 161 13.98 -0.48 13.77
N VAL A 162 13.50 -0.06 14.94
CA VAL A 162 12.96 1.29 15.16
C VAL A 162 13.94 2.28 14.55
N ASP A 163 13.57 2.86 13.42
CA ASP A 163 14.29 4.00 12.89
C ASP A 163 13.92 5.18 13.78
N VAL A 164 14.74 5.40 14.81
CA VAL A 164 14.55 6.49 15.78
C VAL A 164 14.46 7.84 15.05
N ALA A 165 15.12 8.00 13.89
CA ALA A 165 15.01 9.20 13.09
C ALA A 165 13.63 9.34 12.43
N LYS A 166 13.07 8.26 11.87
CA LYS A 166 11.69 8.26 11.34
C LYS A 166 10.64 8.44 12.44
N ALA A 167 10.81 7.76 13.57
CA ALA A 167 9.95 7.95 14.74
C ALA A 167 9.99 9.40 15.24
N ARG A 168 11.18 10.01 15.22
CA ARG A 168 11.36 11.42 15.57
C ARG A 168 10.66 12.34 14.58
N GLU A 169 10.83 12.10 13.28
CA GLU A 169 10.22 12.91 12.23
C GLU A 169 8.68 12.88 12.32
N GLU A 170 8.09 11.70 12.54
CA GLU A 170 6.64 11.56 12.71
C GLU A 170 6.12 12.19 14.01
N ALA A 171 6.87 12.09 15.11
CA ALA A 171 6.53 12.75 16.37
C ALA A 171 6.61 14.28 16.25
N ASP A 172 7.65 14.80 15.57
CA ASP A 172 7.81 16.23 15.30
C ASP A 172 6.73 16.74 14.34
N LEU A 173 6.30 15.94 13.37
CA LEU A 173 5.17 16.27 12.50
C LEU A 173 3.87 16.41 13.31
N TYR A 174 3.58 15.46 14.20
CA TYR A 174 2.43 15.55 15.11
C TYR A 174 2.49 16.83 15.96
N ALA A 175 3.66 17.14 16.53
CA ALA A 175 3.86 18.34 17.34
C ALA A 175 3.54 19.64 16.58
N ARG A 176 3.98 19.73 15.32
CA ARG A 176 3.65 20.88 14.44
C ARG A 176 2.16 20.97 14.15
N GLU A 177 1.52 19.85 13.77
CA GLU A 177 0.07 19.83 13.53
C GLU A 177 -0.73 20.22 14.77
N PHE A 178 -0.28 19.80 15.95
CA PHE A 178 -0.91 20.14 17.22
C PHE A 178 -0.80 21.63 17.52
N GLN A 179 0.39 22.21 17.30
CA GLN A 179 0.63 23.64 17.48
C GLN A 179 -0.22 24.49 16.52
N GLU A 180 -0.31 24.12 15.25
CA GLU A 180 -1.14 24.84 14.28
C GLU A 180 -2.63 24.83 14.65
N LYS A 181 -3.14 23.67 15.11
CA LYS A 181 -4.56 23.52 15.45
C LYS A 181 -4.95 24.13 16.79
N HIS A 182 -4.05 24.09 17.77
CA HIS A 182 -4.40 24.38 19.16
C HIS A 182 -3.63 25.57 19.76
N SER A 183 -2.67 26.13 19.02
CA SER A 183 -1.78 27.21 19.44
C SER A 183 -0.90 26.88 20.66
N ILE A 184 -0.73 25.58 20.95
CA ILE A 184 0.09 25.07 22.05
C ILE A 184 1.27 24.31 21.47
N LYS A 185 2.48 24.62 21.91
CA LYS A 185 3.68 23.91 21.46
C LYS A 185 3.89 22.67 22.35
N ILE A 186 4.03 21.51 21.72
CA ILE A 186 4.43 20.28 22.38
C ILE A 186 5.76 19.80 21.80
N CYS A 187 6.61 19.22 22.63
CA CYS A 187 7.90 18.68 22.23
C CYS A 187 8.03 17.28 22.82
N PHE A 188 8.50 16.29 22.06
CA PHE A 188 8.75 14.95 22.60
C PHE A 188 10.23 14.80 23.01
N SER A 189 10.47 14.21 24.17
CA SER A 189 11.82 13.83 24.58
C SER A 189 12.35 12.66 23.75
N ASP A 190 13.67 12.49 23.69
CA ASP A 190 14.29 11.38 22.94
C ASP A 190 13.86 10.00 23.46
N GLU A 191 13.66 9.91 24.77
CA GLU A 191 13.13 8.71 25.43
C GLU A 191 11.68 8.42 25.06
N ALA A 192 10.85 9.46 24.98
CA ALA A 192 9.45 9.36 24.55
C ALA A 192 9.35 8.90 23.09
N VAL A 193 10.19 9.46 22.21
CA VAL A 193 10.24 9.08 20.78
C VAL A 193 10.69 7.64 20.60
N THR A 194 11.70 7.21 21.37
CA THR A 194 12.16 5.82 21.33
C THR A 194 11.03 4.87 21.73
N LEU A 195 10.32 5.17 22.82
CA LEU A 195 9.21 4.32 23.31
C LEU A 195 8.01 4.33 22.35
N LEU A 196 7.69 5.49 21.76
CA LEU A 196 6.67 5.59 20.72
C LEU A 196 7.03 4.74 19.50
N GLY A 197 8.30 4.74 19.09
CA GLY A 197 8.79 3.93 17.98
C GLY A 197 8.71 2.43 18.26
N GLU A 198 9.09 1.99 19.47
CA GLU A 198 8.96 0.59 19.90
C GLU A 198 7.49 0.15 19.92
N GLU A 199 6.60 0.94 20.50
CA GLU A 199 5.17 0.63 20.61
C GLU A 199 4.46 0.66 19.24
N ALA A 200 4.86 1.59 18.35
CA ALA A 200 4.40 1.66 16.97
C ALA A 200 4.77 0.39 16.19
N ALA A 201 5.99 -0.10 16.37
CA ALA A 201 6.46 -1.34 15.76
C ALA A 201 5.70 -2.58 16.29
N GLU A 202 5.46 -2.68 17.60
CA GLU A 202 4.66 -3.78 18.17
C GLU A 202 3.22 -3.80 17.69
N LYS A 203 2.59 -2.62 17.53
CA LYS A 203 1.17 -2.49 17.17
C LYS A 203 0.93 -2.39 15.66
N THR A 204 1.97 -2.46 14.84
CA THR A 204 1.91 -2.30 13.37
C THR A 204 1.17 -1.02 12.96
N ARG A 205 1.56 0.11 13.56
CA ARG A 205 1.01 1.45 13.26
C ARG A 205 2.13 2.46 13.10
N SER A 206 1.86 3.58 12.42
CA SER A 206 2.78 4.72 12.42
C SER A 206 2.80 5.43 13.77
N VAL A 207 3.94 6.07 14.12
CA VAL A 207 4.08 6.89 15.33
C VAL A 207 3.09 8.06 15.28
N LEU A 208 2.86 8.64 14.10
CA LEU A 208 1.88 9.70 13.90
C LEU A 208 0.46 9.26 14.30
N GLN A 209 -0.02 8.11 13.82
CA GLN A 209 -1.35 7.59 14.15
C GLN A 209 -1.47 7.24 15.64
N LEU A 210 -0.39 6.68 16.23
CA LEU A 210 -0.34 6.39 17.66
C LEU A 210 -0.50 7.68 18.48
N CYS A 211 0.22 8.74 18.11
CA CYS A 211 0.12 10.05 18.77
C CYS A 211 -1.26 10.67 18.63
N GLN A 212 -1.83 10.69 17.42
CA GLN A 212 -3.18 11.23 17.19
C GLN A 212 -4.27 10.53 18.00
N GLN A 213 -4.15 9.22 18.21
CA GLN A 213 -5.08 8.48 19.05
C GLN A 213 -4.86 8.76 20.53
N ARG A 214 -3.60 8.73 20.99
CA ARG A 214 -3.26 8.80 22.42
C ARG A 214 -3.44 10.20 23.01
N PHE A 215 -3.11 11.24 22.22
CA PHE A 215 -3.09 12.63 22.69
C PHE A 215 -4.29 13.45 22.17
N LYS A 216 -5.36 12.78 21.73
CA LYS A 216 -6.56 13.42 21.15
C LYS A 216 -7.17 14.50 22.06
N ASP A 217 -7.18 14.25 23.37
CA ASP A 217 -7.84 15.10 24.36
C ASP A 217 -6.86 16.02 25.14
N TYR A 218 -5.55 15.95 24.82
CA TYR A 218 -4.52 16.75 25.49
C TYR A 218 -4.73 18.25 25.34
N GLN A 219 -5.32 18.69 24.23
CA GLN A 219 -5.65 20.10 23.99
C GLN A 219 -6.47 20.72 25.13
N PHE A 220 -7.34 19.96 25.80
CA PHE A 220 -8.21 20.49 26.85
C PHE A 220 -7.44 20.70 28.16
N GLY A 221 -6.62 19.71 28.54
CA GLY A 221 -5.83 19.78 29.76
C GLY A 221 -4.67 20.78 29.65
N LEU A 222 -3.97 20.81 28.51
CA LEU A 222 -2.85 21.74 28.30
C LEU A 222 -3.31 23.20 28.26
N LYS A 223 -4.48 23.51 27.66
CA LYS A 223 -5.07 24.87 27.70
C LYS A 223 -5.37 25.33 29.12
N LEU A 224 -5.77 24.40 30.01
CA LEU A 224 -6.03 24.72 31.40
C LEU A 224 -4.74 25.05 32.14
N ILE A 225 -3.67 24.28 31.88
CA ILE A 225 -2.35 24.51 32.46
C ILE A 225 -1.77 25.83 31.95
N GLU A 226 -1.87 26.12 30.65
CA GLU A 226 -1.43 27.38 30.05
C GLU A 226 -2.15 28.57 30.70
N LYS A 227 -3.46 28.49 30.92
CA LYS A 227 -4.23 29.54 31.60
C LYS A 227 -3.78 29.78 33.04
N ASN A 228 -3.37 28.73 33.75
CA ASN A 228 -2.98 28.80 35.16
C ASN A 228 -1.50 29.21 35.36
N THR A 229 -0.62 28.85 34.43
CA THR A 229 0.84 28.99 34.57
C THR A 229 1.46 30.00 33.61
N GLY A 230 0.76 30.35 32.53
CA GLY A 230 1.28 31.17 31.44
C GLY A 230 2.27 30.46 30.51
N VAL A 231 2.50 29.15 30.72
CA VAL A 231 3.44 28.35 29.91
C VAL A 231 2.69 27.75 28.71
N GLY A 232 3.14 28.08 27.50
CA GLY A 232 2.57 27.60 26.23
C GLY A 232 3.40 26.51 25.53
N GLU A 233 4.47 26.04 26.16
CA GLU A 233 5.36 24.98 25.66
C GLU A 233 5.43 23.82 26.67
N PHE A 234 5.19 22.61 26.20
CA PHE A 234 5.12 21.41 27.04
C PHE A 234 6.00 20.29 26.49
N ASP A 235 6.91 19.79 27.33
CA ASP A 235 7.71 18.62 27.04
C ASP A 235 6.96 17.34 27.45
N LEU A 236 6.75 16.45 26.49
CA LEU A 236 6.16 15.13 26.67
C LEU A 236 7.28 14.12 26.91
N GLU A 237 7.42 13.74 28.17
CA GLU A 237 8.37 12.76 28.66
C GLU A 237 7.86 11.32 28.48
N LYS A 238 8.69 10.34 28.84
CA LYS A 238 8.37 8.91 28.73
C LYS A 238 7.07 8.54 29.44
N GLU A 239 6.78 9.18 30.57
CA GLU A 239 5.58 9.00 31.38
C GLU A 239 4.31 9.35 30.59
N ALA A 240 4.36 10.41 29.77
CA ALA A 240 3.23 10.80 28.92
C ALA A 240 2.95 9.75 27.84
N VAL A 241 3.97 9.02 27.41
CA VAL A 241 3.83 7.91 26.47
C VAL A 241 3.40 6.63 27.17
N LEU A 242 3.74 6.39 28.44
CA LEU A 242 3.28 5.20 29.16
C LEU A 242 1.82 5.32 29.60
N ASP A 243 1.44 6.44 30.21
CA ASP A 243 0.08 6.70 30.70
C ASP A 243 -0.27 8.18 30.50
N ALA A 244 -0.94 8.45 29.39
CA ALA A 244 -1.22 9.80 28.94
C ALA A 244 -2.23 10.52 29.85
N ASP A 245 -3.27 9.80 30.29
CA ASP A 245 -4.32 10.38 31.14
C ASP A 245 -3.79 10.72 32.53
N LYS A 246 -2.97 9.82 33.10
CA LYS A 246 -2.33 10.07 34.40
C LYS A 246 -1.36 11.23 34.35
N PHE A 247 -0.49 11.27 33.33
CA PHE A 247 0.48 12.36 33.17
C PHE A 247 -0.20 13.73 33.04
N LEU A 248 -1.24 13.82 32.21
CA LEU A 248 -2.01 15.06 32.03
C LEU A 248 -2.70 15.48 33.35
N SER A 249 -3.32 14.52 34.06
CA SER A 249 -3.99 14.78 35.33
C SER A 249 -3.03 15.32 36.39
N GLU A 250 -1.85 14.72 36.53
CA GLU A 250 -0.82 15.17 37.47
C GLU A 250 -0.32 16.59 37.14
N ARG A 251 -0.09 16.90 35.86
CA ARG A 251 0.33 18.24 35.43
C ARG A 251 -0.76 19.29 35.63
N VAL A 252 -2.03 18.95 35.40
CA VAL A 252 -3.17 19.85 35.70
C VAL A 252 -3.22 20.13 37.20
N VAL A 253 -3.14 19.12 38.06
CA VAL A 253 -3.16 19.32 39.53
C VAL A 253 -1.98 20.18 40.00
N GLN A 254 -0.78 19.93 39.50
CA GLN A 254 0.40 20.75 39.79
C GLN A 254 0.17 22.23 39.42
N SER A 255 -0.43 22.50 38.25
CA SER A 255 -0.71 23.87 37.80
C SER A 255 -1.59 24.66 38.77
N TYR A 256 -2.57 24.00 39.42
CA TYR A 256 -3.43 24.63 40.42
C TYR A 256 -2.69 24.92 41.72
N ASN A 257 -1.82 24.02 42.17
CA ASN A 257 -1.03 24.23 43.38
C ASN A 257 -0.07 25.41 43.21
N THR A 258 0.61 25.52 42.06
CA THR A 258 1.51 26.64 41.76
C THR A 258 0.76 27.97 41.66
N ALA A 259 -0.44 27.98 41.06
CA ALA A 259 -1.30 29.16 41.04
C ALA A 259 -1.75 29.58 42.45
N THR A 260 -2.00 28.61 43.34
CA THR A 260 -2.41 28.86 44.73
C THR A 260 -1.26 29.40 45.58
N GLU A 261 -0.04 28.87 45.41
CA GLU A 261 1.17 29.36 46.08
C GLU A 261 1.54 30.79 45.64
N THR A 262 1.39 31.09 44.35
CA THR A 262 1.64 32.45 43.81
C THR A 262 0.61 33.47 44.34
N ALA A 263 -0.64 33.05 44.56
CA ALA A 263 -1.67 33.88 45.17
C ALA A 263 -1.46 34.13 46.68
N GLN A 264 -0.93 33.15 47.42
CA GLN A 264 -0.61 33.28 48.85
C GLN A 264 0.68 34.10 49.11
N ALA A 265 1.66 34.03 48.20
CA ALA A 265 2.86 34.86 48.27
C ALA A 265 2.54 36.35 48.03
N ASN A 266 1.61 36.67 47.13
CA ASN A 266 1.19 38.05 46.86
C ASN A 266 0.28 38.66 47.94
N SER A 267 -0.39 37.85 48.77
CA SER A 267 -1.21 38.35 49.89
C SER A 267 -0.43 38.56 51.19
N SER A 268 0.77 37.98 51.32
CA SER A 268 1.64 38.11 52.50
C SER A 268 2.66 39.26 52.39
N SER A 269 2.80 39.88 51.22
CA SER A 269 3.66 41.05 50.97
C SER A 269 2.92 42.40 51.01
N GLY A 270 1.65 42.42 51.43
CA GLY A 270 0.78 43.61 51.42
C GLY A 270 0.53 44.26 52.79
N ASP A 271 1.17 43.79 53.87
CA ASP A 271 0.93 44.28 55.25
C ASP A 271 2.23 44.74 55.94
N GLU A 272 3.08 45.49 55.23
CA GLU A 272 4.12 46.32 55.84
C GLU A 272 4.25 47.64 55.06
N GLY A 273 3.54 48.67 55.51
CA GLY A 273 3.61 50.01 54.93
C GLY A 273 2.54 50.95 55.47
N GLU A 274 2.71 51.36 56.74
CA GLU A 274 2.14 52.60 57.29
C GLU A 274 2.59 53.85 56.50
#